data_AF-A0A5K1BE92-F1
#
_entry.id   AF-A0A5K1BE92-F1
#
_cell.length_a   1.000
_cell.length_b   1.000
_cell.length_c   1.000
_cell.angle_alpha   90.00
_cell.angle_beta   90.00
_cell.angle_gamma   90.00
#
_symmetry.space_group_name_H-M   'P 1'
#
loop_
_entity.id
_entity.type
_entity.pdbx_description
1 polymer ?
#
loop_
_entity_poly.entity_id
_entity_poly.type
_entity_poly.pdbx_seq_one_letter_code
_entity_poly.pdbx_strand_id
1 'polypeptide(L)' 'TTVRGYAVSGGGRGIERVDLSIDGGKTWIEASRYQRRDVPYVSDDIQSDKWAWVLFEATVNLPPYAEIVVKA' A
#
# COMPACT_ATOMS: atom_id res chain seq x y z
N THR A 1 -1.16 -12.68 -9.64
CA THR A 1 -1.39 -11.31 -10.15
C THR A 1 -0.82 -10.30 -9.18
N THR A 2 -0.25 -9.20 -9.68
CA THR A 2 0.25 -8.11 -8.82
C THR A 2 -0.70 -6.93 -8.89
N VAL A 3 -1.23 -6.52 -7.74
CA VAL A 3 -2.04 -5.30 -7.59
C VAL A 3 -1.12 -4.17 -7.17
N ARG A 4 -1.26 -3.01 -7.81
CA ARG A 4 -0.44 -1.82 -7.55
C ARG A 4 -1.32 -0.58 -7.45
N GLY A 5 -0.88 0.40 -6.68
CA GLY A 5 -1.54 1.69 -6.56
C GLY A 5 -0.73 2.67 -5.72
N TYR A 6 -1.39 3.71 -5.22
CA TYR A 6 -0.80 4.71 -4.35
C TYR A 6 -1.73 5.05 -3.18
N ALA A 7 -1.13 5.56 -2.10
CA ALA A 7 -1.81 6.12 -0.94
C ALA A 7 -1.18 7.47 -0.56
N VAL A 8 -1.96 8.37 0.05
CA VAL A 8 -1.48 9.69 0.46
C VAL A 8 -2.28 10.21 1.65
N SER A 9 -1.60 10.89 2.59
CA SER A 9 -2.20 11.61 3.70
C SER A 9 -1.72 13.06 3.70
N GLY A 10 -2.59 13.99 4.10
CA GLY A 10 -2.23 15.40 4.23
C GLY A 10 -1.37 15.68 5.47
N GLY A 11 -0.84 16.90 5.57
CA GLY A 11 -0.14 17.36 6.78
C GLY A 11 1.20 16.67 7.06
N GLY A 12 1.82 16.05 6.04
CA GLY A 12 3.15 15.45 6.17
C GLY A 12 3.16 14.08 6.82
N ARG A 13 1.99 13.46 7.01
CA ARG A 13 1.85 12.14 7.63
C ARG A 13 2.19 11.04 6.62
N GLY A 14 3.05 10.12 7.04
CA GLY A 14 3.34 8.91 6.25
C GLY A 14 2.14 7.95 6.19
N ILE A 15 2.29 6.92 5.36
CA ILE A 15 1.35 5.80 5.25
C ILE A 15 1.93 4.62 6.02
N GLU A 16 1.47 4.44 7.26
CA GLU A 16 1.97 3.36 8.11
C GLU A 16 1.62 1.98 7.56
N ARG A 17 0.48 1.83 6.89
CA ARG A 17 0.01 0.55 6.39
C ARG A 17 -0.88 0.71 5.16
N VAL A 18 -0.84 -0.27 4.27
CA VAL A 18 -1.84 -0.44 3.20
C VAL A 18 -2.32 -1.87 3.27
N ASP A 19 -3.63 -2.06 3.41
CA ASP A 19 -4.26 -3.37 3.42
C ASP A 19 -5.01 -3.61 2.11
N LEU A 20 -4.82 -4.80 1.55
CA LEU A 20 -5.50 -5.27 0.36
C LEU A 20 -6.36 -6.50 0.72
N SER A 21 -7.58 -6.51 0.21
CA SER A 21 -8.48 -7.66 0.26
C SER A 21 -8.81 -8.12 -1.16
N ILE A 22 -8.98 -9.44 -1.34
CA ILE A 22 -9.43 -10.06 -2.60
C ILE A 22 -10.82 -10.70 -2.48
N ASP A 23 -11.46 -10.55 -1.31
CA ASP A 23 -12.73 -11.19 -0.94
C ASP A 23 -13.80 -10.19 -0.46
N GLY A 24 -13.71 -8.93 -0.93
CA GLY A 24 -14.67 -7.88 -0.60
C GLY A 24 -14.50 -7.31 0.81
N GLY A 25 -13.29 -7.35 1.37
CA GLY A 25 -12.95 -6.78 2.68
C GLY A 25 -13.15 -7.74 3.87
N LYS A 26 -13.29 -9.04 3.64
CA LYS A 26 -13.45 -10.03 4.72
C LYS A 26 -12.10 -10.40 5.34
N THR A 27 -11.09 -10.62 4.49
CA THR A 27 -9.70 -10.84 4.91
C THR A 27 -8.77 -9.80 4.28
N TRP A 28 -7.65 -9.55 4.96
CA TRP A 28 -6.71 -8.50 4.60
C TRP A 28 -5.29 -9.05 4.59
N ILE A 29 -4.53 -8.65 3.57
CA ILE A 29 -3.09 -8.83 3.50
C ILE A 29 -2.43 -7.45 3.46
N GLU A 30 -1.29 -7.32 4.13
CA GLU A 30 -0.53 -6.08 4.08
C GLU A 30 0.25 -5.99 2.77
N ALA A 31 0.09 -4.87 2.06
CA ALA A 31 0.84 -4.58 0.85
C ALA A 31 2.21 -3.97 1.20
N SER A 32 3.22 -4.30 0.39
CA SER A 32 4.53 -3.65 0.45
C SER A 32 4.40 -2.19 0.03
N ARG A 33 5.13 -1.28 0.68
CA ARG A 33 5.08 0.17 0.47
C ARG A 33 6.45 0.71 0.08
N TYR A 34 6.50 1.68 -0.83
CA TYR A 34 7.75 2.32 -1.26
C TYR A 34 7.53 3.72 -1.83
N GLN A 35 8.57 4.54 -1.81
CA GLN A 35 8.60 5.86 -2.48
C GLN A 35 9.74 5.94 -3.51
N ARG A 36 10.90 5.38 -3.17
CA ARG A 36 12.10 5.35 -4.01
C ARG A 36 12.54 3.90 -4.21
N ARG A 37 13.17 3.61 -5.35
CA ARG A 37 13.79 2.30 -5.56
C ARG A 37 14.93 2.11 -4.59
N ASP A 38 15.09 0.88 -4.11
CA ASP A 38 16.22 0.43 -3.29
C ASP A 38 16.40 1.15 -1.94
N VAL A 39 15.40 1.92 -1.51
CA VAL A 39 15.36 2.57 -0.19
C VAL A 39 14.14 2.07 0.56
N PRO A 40 14.30 1.40 1.72
CA PRO A 40 13.17 0.99 2.54
C PRO A 40 12.31 2.18 2.94
N TYR A 41 10.99 2.06 2.79
CA TYR A 41 10.07 3.08 3.24
C TYR A 41 9.70 2.85 4.71
N VAL A 42 9.82 3.92 5.50
CA VAL A 42 9.39 4.00 6.90
C VAL A 42 8.63 5.32 7.04
N SER A 43 7.40 5.27 7.56
CA SER A 43 6.42 6.37 7.50
C SER A 43 6.94 7.68 8.09
N ASP A 44 7.52 7.61 9.29
CA ASP A 44 7.96 8.75 10.08
C ASP A 44 9.47 9.00 10.04
N ASP A 45 10.19 8.31 9.15
CA ASP A 45 11.63 8.49 9.00
C ASP A 45 11.99 9.84 8.36
N ILE A 46 13.18 10.36 8.68
CA ILE A 46 13.67 11.63 8.13
C ILE A 46 13.94 11.56 6.62
N GLN A 47 14.17 10.36 6.09
CA GLN A 47 14.39 10.10 4.68
C GLN A 47 13.07 9.95 3.89
N SER A 48 11.92 9.88 4.56
CA SER A 48 10.62 9.76 3.88
C SER A 48 10.23 11.07 3.19
N ASP A 49 9.70 10.96 1.98
CA ASP A 49 9.17 12.09 1.23
C ASP A 49 7.78 12.44 1.76
N LYS A 50 7.74 13.21 2.86
CA LYS A 50 6.53 13.47 3.68
C LYS A 50 5.35 14.09 2.92
N TRP A 51 5.62 14.75 1.79
CA TRP A 51 4.60 15.41 0.96
C TRP A 51 4.33 14.67 -0.36
N ALA A 52 4.92 13.49 -0.53
CA ALA A 52 4.69 12.64 -1.67
C ALA A 52 3.70 11.52 -1.31
N TRP A 53 3.07 10.97 -2.33
CA TRP A 53 2.40 9.68 -2.26
C TRP A 53 3.35 8.55 -1.84
N VAL A 54 2.77 7.44 -1.40
CA VAL A 54 3.45 6.17 -1.15
C VAL A 54 2.86 5.16 -2.12
N LEU A 55 3.71 4.53 -2.94
CA LEU A 55 3.30 3.47 -3.84
C LEU A 55 3.17 2.17 -3.04
N PHE A 56 2.22 1.33 -3.43
CA PHE A 56 2.07 0.00 -2.84
C PHE A 56 1.98 -1.09 -3.89
N GLU A 57 2.40 -2.30 -3.52
CA GLU A 57 2.13 -3.50 -4.30
C GLU A 57 1.89 -4.75 -3.44
N ALA A 58 1.05 -5.65 -3.94
CA ALA A 58 0.82 -6.97 -3.36
C ALA A 58 0.66 -8.02 -4.46
N THR A 59 1.39 -9.12 -4.34
CA THR A 59 1.25 -10.27 -5.24
C THR A 59 0.29 -11.28 -4.64
N VAL A 60 -0.82 -11.54 -5.32
CA VAL A 60 -1.93 -12.38 -4.85
C VAL A 60 -2.36 -13.41 -5.88
N ASN A 61 -2.95 -14.49 -5.39
CA ASN A 61 -3.67 -15.47 -6.19
C ASN A 61 -5.14 -15.09 -6.21
N LEU A 62 -5.63 -14.60 -7.35
CA LEU A 62 -7.02 -14.17 -7.47
C LEU A 62 -7.94 -15.38 -7.69
N PRO A 63 -9.04 -15.52 -6.93
CA PRO A 63 -10.12 -16.42 -7.29
C PRO A 63 -10.82 -15.95 -8.59
N PRO A 64 -11.61 -16.82 -9.26
CA PRO A 64 -12.30 -16.47 -10.51
C PRO A 64 -13.20 -15.22 -10.40
N TYR A 65 -13.80 -15.00 -9.23
CA TYR A 65 -14.60 -13.81 -8.92
C TYR A 65 -14.01 -13.12 -7.69
N ALA A 66 -13.03 -12.26 -7.93
CA ALA A 66 -12.40 -11.46 -6.88
C ALA A 66 -13.03 -10.05 -6.84
N GLU A 67 -13.34 -9.58 -5.64
CA GLU A 67 -13.62 -8.17 -5.38
C GLU A 67 -12.42 -7.59 -4.63
N ILE A 68 -11.71 -6.67 -5.29
CA ILE A 68 -10.49 -6.07 -4.75
C ILE A 68 -10.84 -4.80 -4.01
N VAL A 69 -10.51 -4.76 -2.72
CA VAL A 69 -10.67 -3.58 -1.86
C VAL A 69 -9.32 -3.21 -1.29
N VAL A 70 -9.01 -1.90 -1.28
CA VAL A 70 -7.75 -1.37 -0.74
C VAL A 70 -8.05 -0.23 0.22
N LYS A 71 -7.34 -0.20 1.35
CA LYS A 71 -7.37 0.90 2.33
C LYS A 71 -5.97 1.23 2.83
N ALA A 72 -5.78 2.48 3.25
CA ALA A 72 -4.55 3.02 3.81
C ALA A 72 -4.88 3.85 5.06
#